data_AF-G9WTJ5-F1
#
_entry.id   AF-G9WTJ5-F1
#
_cell.length_a   1.000
_cell.length_b   1.000
_cell.length_c   1.000
_cell.angle_alpha   90.00
_cell.angle_beta   90.00
_cell.angle_gamma   90.00
#
_symmetry.space_group_name_H-M   'P 1'
#
loop_
_entity.id
_entity.type
_entity.pdbx_description
1 polymer ?
#
loop_
_entity_poly.entity_id
_entity_poly.type
_entity_poly.pdbx_seq_one_letter_code
_entity_poly.pdbx_strand_id
1 'polypeptide(L)'
;MTKAEVAKLIYVVKATYPSPFQKYTTQDLENMISAWIMVMSDYTYEQASAGLKVYLSSDTKGFPPSPGQIVDNILKISSPPVYELNGMEAWSVVRKAMQNSAYNAEEEFEKLPKACQRAIGSASNLREMGQLKVEVVETVEQSNFIKAYNTYKEREREDSKIPSEIKALIDKAISEKRALETRPMCELEAR
;
A
#
# COMPACT_ATOMS: atom_id res chain seq x y z
N MET A 1 14.24 -5.91 -11.14
CA MET A 1 14.93 -7.19 -11.52
C MET A 1 15.15 -7.31 -13.04
N THR A 2 15.97 -8.25 -13.50
CA THR A 2 16.34 -8.50 -14.91
C THR A 2 15.43 -9.50 -15.64
N LYS A 3 15.45 -9.50 -16.99
CA LYS A 3 14.72 -10.48 -17.82
C LYS A 3 15.06 -11.94 -17.48
N ALA A 4 16.34 -12.22 -17.19
CA ALA A 4 16.82 -13.54 -16.84
C ALA A 4 16.27 -14.01 -15.47
N GLU A 5 16.16 -13.11 -14.50
CA GLU A 5 15.60 -13.39 -13.18
C GLU A 5 14.08 -13.64 -13.26
N VAL A 6 13.36 -12.84 -14.04
CA VAL A 6 11.92 -13.07 -14.30
C VAL A 6 11.70 -14.42 -14.98
N ALA A 7 12.55 -14.78 -15.95
CA ALA A 7 12.48 -16.09 -16.61
C ALA A 7 12.61 -17.25 -15.62
N LYS A 8 13.52 -17.16 -14.64
CA LYS A 8 13.65 -18.17 -13.57
C LYS A 8 12.33 -18.34 -12.80
N LEU A 9 11.65 -17.25 -12.44
CA LEU A 9 10.35 -17.31 -11.75
C LEU A 9 9.29 -18.00 -12.61
N ILE A 10 9.20 -17.64 -13.90
CA ILE A 10 8.24 -18.23 -14.84
C ILE A 10 8.52 -19.72 -15.06
N TYR A 11 9.79 -20.15 -15.10
CA TYR A 11 10.11 -21.57 -15.19
C TYR A 11 9.69 -22.36 -13.96
N VAL A 12 9.80 -21.79 -12.76
CA VAL A 12 9.24 -22.40 -11.54
C VAL A 12 7.72 -22.53 -11.67
N VAL A 13 7.03 -21.45 -12.07
CA VAL A 13 5.57 -21.48 -12.30
C VAL A 13 5.17 -22.53 -13.34
N LYS A 14 5.91 -22.63 -14.45
CA LYS A 14 5.66 -23.63 -15.49
C LYS A 14 5.86 -25.05 -14.97
N ALA A 15 6.87 -25.27 -14.13
CA ALA A 15 7.15 -26.57 -13.53
C ALA A 15 6.06 -26.99 -12.51
N THR A 16 5.51 -26.04 -11.76
CA THR A 16 4.43 -26.32 -10.80
C THR A 16 3.06 -26.46 -11.45
N TYR A 17 2.82 -25.80 -12.59
CA TYR A 17 1.54 -25.80 -13.30
C TYR A 17 1.69 -26.23 -14.78
N PRO A 18 2.11 -27.47 -15.08
CA PRO A 18 2.50 -27.85 -16.44
C PRO A 18 1.36 -27.79 -17.47
N SER A 19 0.12 -28.08 -17.06
CA SER A 19 -1.04 -28.20 -17.96
C SER A 19 -1.34 -26.89 -18.73
N PRO A 20 -1.52 -25.72 -18.08
CA PRO A 20 -1.70 -24.44 -18.77
C PRO A 20 -0.60 -24.08 -19.78
N PHE A 21 0.63 -24.55 -19.57
CA PHE A 21 1.79 -24.15 -20.37
C PHE A 21 2.23 -25.18 -21.42
N GLN A 22 1.46 -26.25 -21.65
CA GLN A 22 1.82 -27.29 -22.62
C GLN A 22 1.94 -26.76 -24.06
N LYS A 23 1.06 -25.83 -24.45
CA LYS A 23 0.98 -25.29 -25.81
C LYS A 23 1.79 -24.01 -26.03
N TYR A 24 2.44 -23.50 -24.98
CA TYR A 24 3.20 -22.25 -25.07
C TYR A 24 4.43 -22.45 -25.93
N THR A 25 4.58 -21.60 -26.93
CA THR A 25 5.79 -21.48 -27.74
C THR A 25 6.87 -20.69 -26.99
N THR A 26 8.09 -20.67 -27.55
CA THR A 26 9.16 -19.80 -27.05
C THR A 26 8.73 -18.33 -27.04
N GLN A 27 8.03 -17.87 -28.08
CA GLN A 27 7.54 -16.50 -28.18
C GLN A 27 6.50 -16.18 -27.11
N ASP A 28 5.60 -17.12 -26.79
CA ASP A 28 4.60 -16.93 -25.73
C ASP A 28 5.26 -16.77 -24.36
N LEU A 29 6.32 -17.54 -24.09
CA LEU A 29 7.11 -17.41 -22.86
C LEU A 29 7.87 -16.09 -22.83
N GLU A 30 8.44 -15.63 -23.94
CA GLU A 30 9.10 -14.32 -24.02
C GLU A 30 8.13 -13.17 -23.80
N ASN A 31 6.92 -13.26 -24.34
CA ASN A 31 5.84 -12.28 -24.12
C ASN A 31 5.41 -12.29 -22.65
N MET A 32 5.27 -13.46 -22.03
CA MET A 32 4.96 -13.59 -20.60
C MET A 32 6.07 -12.98 -19.72
N ILE A 33 7.33 -13.25 -20.02
CA ILE A 33 8.48 -12.64 -19.32
C ILE A 33 8.43 -11.12 -19.45
N SER A 34 8.12 -10.60 -20.64
CA SER A 34 8.03 -9.16 -20.89
C SER A 34 6.83 -8.51 -20.19
N ALA A 35 5.72 -9.22 -20.00
CA ALA A 35 4.61 -8.73 -19.20
C ALA A 35 4.96 -8.71 -17.70
N TRP A 36 5.65 -9.74 -17.21
CA TRP A 36 6.05 -9.83 -15.81
C TRP A 36 7.11 -8.80 -15.43
N ILE A 37 8.09 -8.52 -16.31
CA ILE A 37 9.14 -7.52 -16.02
C ILE A 37 8.55 -6.11 -15.84
N MET A 38 7.47 -5.77 -16.54
CA MET A 38 6.77 -4.48 -16.37
C MET A 38 6.19 -4.31 -14.96
N VAL A 39 5.71 -5.40 -14.35
CA VAL A 39 5.11 -5.38 -13.01
C VAL A 39 6.18 -5.54 -11.92
N MET A 40 7.25 -6.28 -12.21
CA MET A 40 8.26 -6.68 -11.24
C MET A 40 9.51 -5.80 -11.24
N SER A 41 9.55 -4.74 -12.04
CA SER A 41 10.71 -3.85 -12.19
C SER A 41 11.22 -3.30 -10.85
N ASP A 42 10.30 -2.92 -9.97
CA ASP A 42 10.57 -2.32 -8.65
C ASP A 42 11.03 -3.32 -7.58
N TYR A 43 10.99 -4.62 -7.85
CA TYR A 43 11.30 -5.65 -6.86
C TYR A 43 12.62 -6.36 -7.17
N THR A 44 13.27 -6.86 -6.13
CA THR A 44 14.44 -7.74 -6.21
C THR A 44 14.02 -9.17 -6.52
N TYR A 45 14.94 -9.98 -7.05
CA TYR A 45 14.67 -11.39 -7.32
C TYR A 45 14.33 -12.16 -6.05
N GLU A 46 14.99 -11.83 -4.94
CA GLU A 46 14.77 -12.43 -3.62
C GLU A 46 13.36 -12.15 -3.11
N GLN A 47 12.90 -10.91 -3.21
CA GLN A 47 11.53 -10.53 -2.84
C GLN A 47 10.50 -11.31 -3.67
N ALA A 48 10.63 -11.31 -4.99
CA ALA A 48 9.69 -12.00 -5.86
C ALA A 48 9.71 -13.53 -5.69
N SER A 49 10.89 -14.10 -5.42
CA SER A 49 11.02 -15.52 -5.09
C SER A 49 10.32 -15.86 -3.77
N ALA A 50 10.44 -15.01 -2.75
CA ALA A 50 9.73 -15.17 -1.49
C ALA A 50 8.21 -15.06 -1.66
N GLY A 51 7.74 -14.08 -2.44
CA GLY A 51 6.33 -13.90 -2.77
C GLY A 51 5.74 -15.10 -3.55
N LEU A 52 6.50 -15.64 -4.51
CA LEU A 52 6.14 -16.84 -5.24
C LEU A 52 6.09 -18.07 -4.32
N LYS A 53 7.07 -18.23 -3.44
CA LYS A 53 7.08 -19.33 -2.45
C LYS A 53 5.84 -19.29 -1.56
N VAL A 54 5.42 -18.11 -1.10
CA VAL A 54 4.17 -17.96 -0.33
C VAL A 54 2.96 -18.41 -1.15
N TYR A 55 2.84 -17.94 -2.40
CA TYR A 55 1.74 -18.35 -3.28
C TYR A 55 1.68 -19.89 -3.41
N LEU A 56 2.78 -20.49 -3.85
CA LEU A 56 2.88 -21.94 -4.10
C LEU A 56 2.61 -22.77 -2.85
N SER A 57 3.02 -22.28 -1.66
CA SER A 57 2.77 -22.99 -0.40
C SER A 57 1.31 -22.95 0.06
N SER A 58 0.55 -21.95 -0.40
CA SER A 58 -0.85 -21.72 0.00
C SER A 58 -1.86 -22.14 -1.07
N ASP A 59 -1.40 -22.38 -2.31
CA ASP A 59 -2.26 -22.74 -3.41
C ASP A 59 -2.79 -24.18 -3.24
N THR A 60 -4.11 -24.28 -3.22
CA THR A 60 -4.85 -25.55 -3.17
C THR A 60 -5.70 -25.77 -4.41
N LYS A 61 -5.78 -24.77 -5.30
CA LYS A 61 -6.68 -24.78 -6.47
C LYS A 61 -5.95 -25.19 -7.75
N GLY A 62 -4.62 -25.11 -7.77
CA GLY A 62 -3.82 -25.60 -8.89
C GLY A 62 -3.77 -24.64 -10.07
N PHE A 63 -3.96 -23.33 -9.84
CA PHE A 63 -3.90 -22.31 -10.90
C PHE A 63 -2.60 -21.52 -10.84
N PRO A 64 -1.98 -21.20 -12.00
CA PRO A 64 -0.77 -20.41 -12.03
C PRO A 64 -1.03 -18.97 -11.54
N PRO A 65 -0.10 -18.37 -10.77
CA PRO A 65 -0.24 -17.02 -10.28
C PRO A 65 -0.15 -15.97 -11.39
N SER A 66 -0.87 -14.87 -11.23
CA SER A 66 -0.61 -13.62 -11.95
C SER A 66 0.54 -12.84 -11.29
N PRO A 67 1.27 -11.96 -12.02
CA PRO A 67 2.35 -11.17 -11.42
C PRO A 67 1.85 -10.28 -10.27
N GLY A 68 0.60 -9.79 -10.34
CA GLY A 68 -0.03 -9.02 -9.26
C GLY A 68 -0.28 -9.84 -7.99
N GLN A 69 -0.57 -11.14 -8.10
CA GLN A 69 -0.69 -12.03 -6.93
C GLN A 69 0.66 -12.23 -6.25
N ILE A 70 1.75 -12.26 -7.01
CA ILE A 70 3.09 -12.32 -6.46
C ILE A 70 3.42 -11.01 -5.73
N VAL A 71 3.14 -9.85 -6.34
CA VAL A 71 3.30 -8.54 -5.71
C VAL A 71 2.52 -8.45 -4.39
N ASP A 72 1.27 -8.91 -4.37
CA ASP A 72 0.47 -8.93 -3.14
C ASP A 72 1.14 -9.74 -2.02
N ASN A 73 1.74 -10.88 -2.36
CA ASN A 73 2.48 -11.69 -1.39
C ASN A 73 3.82 -11.05 -0.99
N ILE A 74 4.53 -10.38 -1.90
CA ILE A 74 5.74 -9.61 -1.56
C ILE A 74 5.41 -8.55 -0.50
N LEU A 75 4.32 -7.81 -0.69
CA LEU A 75 3.89 -6.76 0.23
C LEU A 75 3.49 -7.33 1.60
N LYS A 76 2.78 -8.47 1.62
CA LYS A 76 2.46 -9.18 2.88
C LYS A 76 3.70 -9.64 3.65
N ILE A 77 4.79 -9.99 2.96
CA ILE A 77 6.05 -10.41 3.61
C ILE A 77 6.85 -9.19 4.06
N SER A 78 6.87 -8.14 3.23
CA SER A 78 7.67 -6.93 3.44
C SER A 78 7.07 -6.03 4.53
N SER A 79 5.78 -6.14 4.78
CA SER A 79 5.07 -5.52 5.89
C SER A 79 4.87 -6.56 7.01
N PRO A 80 5.65 -6.53 8.10
CA PRO A 80 5.45 -7.47 9.19
C PRO A 80 4.01 -7.36 9.73
N PRO A 81 3.27 -8.47 9.91
CA PRO A 81 1.96 -8.48 10.57
C PRO A 81 1.99 -7.83 11.97
N VAL A 82 3.18 -7.77 12.57
CA VAL A 82 3.45 -7.18 13.89
C VAL A 82 3.15 -5.67 13.94
N TYR A 83 3.12 -4.98 12.80
CA TYR A 83 2.82 -3.53 12.73
C TYR A 83 1.45 -3.19 12.15
N GLU A 84 0.71 -4.16 11.63
CA GLU A 84 -0.63 -3.94 11.12
C GLU A 84 -1.66 -4.17 12.23
N LEU A 85 -1.73 -3.23 13.18
CA LEU A 85 -2.74 -3.22 14.22
C LEU A 85 -4.13 -3.42 13.59
N ASN A 86 -4.92 -4.34 14.15
CA ASN A 86 -6.34 -4.39 13.82
C ASN A 86 -7.02 -3.11 14.33
N GLY A 87 -8.21 -2.79 13.81
CA GLY A 87 -8.88 -1.51 14.15
C GLY A 87 -9.03 -1.27 15.66
N MET A 88 -9.26 -2.31 16.45
CA MET A 88 -9.39 -2.22 17.91
C MET A 88 -8.04 -2.04 18.62
N GLU A 89 -6.99 -2.69 18.15
CA GLU A 89 -5.63 -2.48 18.65
C GLU A 89 -5.14 -1.07 18.33
N ALA A 90 -5.39 -0.60 17.10
CA ALA A 90 -5.10 0.77 16.68
C ALA A 90 -5.83 1.79 17.56
N TRP A 91 -7.11 1.53 17.83
CA TRP A 91 -7.89 2.34 18.76
C TRP A 91 -7.32 2.31 20.17
N SER A 92 -6.84 1.17 20.65
CA SER A 92 -6.25 1.06 22.00
C SER A 92 -4.99 1.92 22.13
N VAL A 93 -4.16 1.97 21.08
CA VAL A 93 -2.98 2.85 21.02
C VAL A 93 -3.40 4.32 21.03
N VAL A 94 -4.38 4.69 20.22
CA VAL A 94 -4.92 6.07 20.17
C VAL A 94 -5.55 6.48 21.50
N ARG A 95 -6.34 5.60 22.13
CA ARG A 95 -6.96 5.86 23.45
C ARG A 95 -5.91 6.18 24.51
N LYS A 96 -4.76 5.50 24.48
CA LYS A 96 -3.64 5.78 25.38
C LYS A 96 -3.04 7.16 25.10
N ALA A 97 -2.84 7.51 23.83
CA ALA A 97 -2.35 8.83 23.43
C ALA A 97 -3.34 9.95 23.82
N MET A 98 -4.64 9.71 23.69
CA MET A 98 -5.70 10.65 24.09
C MET A 98 -5.68 10.97 25.60
N GLN A 99 -5.34 10.01 26.45
CA GLN A 99 -5.24 10.23 27.90
C GLN A 99 -4.12 11.21 28.26
N ASN A 100 -3.08 11.29 27.42
CA ASN A 100 -1.91 12.16 27.62
C ASN A 100 -1.97 13.45 26.78
N SER A 101 -2.95 13.58 25.87
CA SER A 101 -2.99 14.66 24.88
C SER A 101 -3.38 16.03 25.45
N ALA A 102 -3.85 16.11 26.71
CA ALA A 102 -4.28 17.36 27.33
C ALA A 102 -3.20 18.47 27.29
N TYR A 103 -1.94 18.08 27.49
CA TYR A 103 -0.76 18.96 27.45
C TYR A 103 0.29 18.53 26.42
N ASN A 104 0.26 17.28 25.95
CA ASN A 104 1.31 16.69 25.08
C ASN A 104 0.73 16.21 23.73
N ALA A 105 -0.30 16.87 23.21
CA ALA A 105 -1.02 16.43 22.00
C ALA A 105 -0.10 16.19 20.80
N GLU A 106 0.77 17.15 20.46
CA GLU A 106 1.75 17.03 19.37
C GLU A 106 2.68 15.82 19.56
N GLU A 107 3.29 15.69 20.74
CA GLU A 107 4.25 14.62 21.03
C GLU A 107 3.59 13.24 20.99
N GLU A 108 2.39 13.12 21.54
CA GLU A 108 1.63 11.86 21.54
C GLU A 108 1.09 11.52 20.15
N PHE A 109 0.73 12.52 19.34
CA PHE A 109 0.30 12.34 17.96
C PHE A 109 1.44 11.86 17.06
N GLU A 110 2.63 12.46 17.18
CA GLU A 110 3.81 12.07 16.40
C GLU A 110 4.27 10.63 16.69
N LYS A 111 4.06 10.13 17.92
CA LYS A 111 4.35 8.74 18.30
C LYS A 111 3.40 7.72 17.68
N LEU A 112 2.22 8.14 17.19
CA LEU A 112 1.25 7.23 16.62
C LEU A 112 1.75 6.65 15.29
N PRO A 113 1.33 5.41 14.93
CA PRO A 113 1.52 4.91 13.58
C PRO A 113 0.91 5.85 12.53
N LYS A 114 1.55 5.97 11.35
CA LYS A 114 1.10 6.89 10.28
C LYS A 114 -0.37 6.71 9.89
N ALA A 115 -0.85 5.47 9.83
CA ALA A 115 -2.25 5.18 9.55
C ALA A 115 -3.19 5.73 10.64
N CYS A 116 -2.79 5.67 11.92
CA CYS A 116 -3.54 6.28 13.02
C CYS A 116 -3.49 7.81 12.95
N GLN A 117 -2.34 8.41 12.63
CA GLN A 117 -2.21 9.85 12.43
C GLN A 117 -3.15 10.35 11.34
N ARG A 118 -3.21 9.66 10.19
CA ARG A 118 -4.14 10.01 9.11
C ARG A 118 -5.61 9.85 9.47
N ALA A 119 -5.94 8.82 10.26
CA ALA A 119 -7.31 8.59 10.73
C ALA A 119 -7.77 9.67 11.71
N ILE A 120 -6.88 10.18 12.57
CA ILE A 120 -7.16 11.26 13.53
C ILE A 120 -7.09 12.65 12.86
N GLY A 121 -6.21 12.81 11.88
CA GLY A 121 -6.05 14.02 11.08
C GLY A 121 -5.08 15.05 11.67
N SER A 122 -5.14 15.32 12.98
CA SER A 122 -4.26 16.31 13.64
C SER A 122 -4.09 16.07 15.14
N ALA A 123 -3.04 16.64 15.73
CA ALA A 123 -2.85 16.67 17.17
C ALA A 123 -3.97 17.44 17.91
N SER A 124 -4.53 18.50 17.30
CA SER A 124 -5.70 19.21 17.86
C SER A 124 -6.89 18.27 18.02
N ASN A 125 -7.19 17.47 16.99
CA ASN A 125 -8.28 16.50 17.04
C ASN A 125 -8.02 15.45 18.14
N LEU A 126 -6.79 14.97 18.29
CA LEU A 126 -6.42 14.04 19.36
C LEU A 126 -6.67 14.63 20.76
N ARG A 127 -6.43 15.93 20.94
CA ARG A 127 -6.70 16.66 22.18
C ARG A 127 -8.18 16.84 22.44
N GLU A 128 -8.93 17.26 21.43
CA GLU A 128 -10.38 17.45 21.52
C GLU A 128 -11.07 16.13 21.87
N MET A 129 -10.72 15.04 21.18
CA MET A 129 -11.24 13.70 21.49
C MET A 129 -10.92 13.30 22.94
N GLY A 130 -9.73 13.64 23.46
CA GLY A 130 -9.32 13.32 24.83
C GLY A 130 -10.10 14.09 25.92
N GLN A 131 -10.75 15.19 25.56
CA GLN A 131 -11.56 16.02 26.45
C GLN A 131 -13.05 15.61 26.45
N LEU A 132 -13.48 14.75 25.52
CA LEU A 132 -14.84 14.24 25.44
C LEU A 132 -15.15 13.25 26.57
N LYS A 133 -16.45 13.10 26.90
CA LYS A 133 -16.91 12.08 27.84
C LYS A 133 -16.60 10.69 27.30
N VAL A 134 -16.17 9.79 28.20
CA VAL A 134 -15.81 8.39 27.88
C VAL A 134 -16.90 7.67 27.08
N GLU A 135 -18.17 7.92 27.41
CA GLU A 135 -19.35 7.33 26.75
C GLU A 135 -19.46 7.70 25.26
N VAL A 136 -19.05 8.91 24.87
CA VAL A 136 -19.06 9.39 23.47
C VAL A 136 -17.83 8.87 22.72
N VAL A 137 -16.68 8.86 23.41
CA VAL A 137 -15.40 8.39 22.86
C VAL A 137 -15.44 6.90 22.53
N GLU A 138 -16.00 6.08 23.43
CA GLU A 138 -16.02 4.63 23.29
C GLU A 138 -17.15 4.10 22.38
N THR A 139 -17.93 4.98 21.76
CA THR A 139 -19.04 4.59 20.87
C THR A 139 -18.86 5.16 19.46
N VAL A 140 -19.18 6.44 19.27
CA VAL A 140 -19.20 7.10 17.96
C VAL A 140 -17.79 7.36 17.45
N GLU A 141 -16.92 7.92 18.29
CA GLU A 141 -15.55 8.24 17.89
C GLU A 141 -14.72 6.99 17.60
N GLN A 142 -14.84 5.95 18.43
CA GLN A 142 -14.22 4.65 18.15
C GLN A 142 -14.68 4.10 16.79
N SER A 143 -15.99 4.08 16.53
CA SER A 143 -16.54 3.53 15.29
C SER A 143 -16.10 4.33 14.06
N ASN A 144 -16.07 5.66 14.17
CA ASN A 144 -15.62 6.55 13.10
C ASN A 144 -14.12 6.39 12.85
N PHE A 145 -13.31 6.34 13.91
CA PHE A 145 -11.89 6.09 13.82
C PHE A 145 -11.59 4.75 13.14
N ILE A 146 -12.22 3.65 13.57
CA ILE A 146 -11.96 2.31 13.00
C ILE A 146 -12.27 2.30 11.50
N LYS A 147 -13.38 2.91 11.09
CA LYS A 147 -13.74 3.03 9.67
C LYS A 147 -12.70 3.84 8.88
N ALA A 148 -12.30 5.01 9.40
CA ALA A 148 -11.29 5.86 8.78
C ALA A 148 -9.93 5.15 8.69
N TYR A 149 -9.49 4.53 9.79
CA TYR A 149 -8.25 3.75 9.88
C TYR A 149 -8.21 2.63 8.84
N ASN A 150 -9.26 1.81 8.75
CA ASN A 150 -9.32 0.73 7.77
C ASN A 150 -9.30 1.26 6.33
N THR A 151 -9.95 2.41 6.08
CA THR A 151 -9.95 3.05 4.76
C THR A 151 -8.55 3.54 4.39
N TYR A 152 -7.84 4.21 5.30
CA TYR A 152 -6.48 4.68 5.03
C TYR A 152 -5.48 3.53 4.92
N LYS A 153 -5.66 2.48 5.72
CA LYS A 153 -4.85 1.26 5.64
C LYS A 153 -4.98 0.60 4.26
N GLU A 154 -6.20 0.43 3.75
CA GLU A 154 -6.39 -0.15 2.41
C GLU A 154 -5.83 0.77 1.33
N ARG A 155 -6.02 2.09 1.45
CA ARG A 155 -5.43 3.06 0.51
C ARG A 155 -3.92 2.99 0.49
N GLU A 156 -3.23 2.94 1.63
CA GLU A 156 -1.78 2.79 1.67
C GLU A 156 -1.33 1.48 1.02
N ARG A 157 -2.08 0.40 1.23
CA ARG A 157 -1.81 -0.88 0.59
C ARG A 157 -1.98 -0.80 -0.92
N GLU A 158 -3.04 -0.19 -1.43
CA GLU A 158 -3.23 0.01 -2.87
C GLU A 158 -2.17 0.94 -3.47
N ASP A 159 -1.85 2.04 -2.78
CA ASP A 159 -0.79 2.97 -3.19
C ASP A 159 0.58 2.28 -3.25
N SER A 160 0.85 1.34 -2.33
CA SER A 160 2.09 0.55 -2.33
C SER A 160 2.23 -0.36 -3.56
N LYS A 161 1.11 -0.76 -4.18
CA LYS A 161 1.08 -1.57 -5.41
C LYS A 161 1.33 -0.76 -6.67
N ILE A 162 1.15 0.57 -6.62
CA ILE A 162 1.39 1.42 -7.79
C ILE A 162 2.91 1.44 -8.08
N PRO A 163 3.34 1.07 -9.30
CA PRO A 163 4.75 1.09 -9.67
C PRO A 163 5.36 2.49 -9.55
N SER A 164 6.63 2.55 -9.18
CA SER A 164 7.37 3.79 -8.94
C SER A 164 7.36 4.73 -10.16
N GLU A 165 7.49 4.16 -11.36
CA GLU A 165 7.43 4.89 -12.63
C GLU A 165 6.07 5.58 -12.82
N ILE A 166 4.97 4.88 -12.51
CA ILE A 166 3.62 5.43 -12.62
C ILE A 166 3.38 6.51 -11.55
N LYS A 167 3.88 6.32 -10.32
CA LYS A 167 3.85 7.36 -9.28
C LYS A 167 4.53 8.64 -9.74
N ALA A 168 5.71 8.53 -10.34
CA ALA A 168 6.45 9.68 -10.85
C ALA A 168 5.68 10.44 -11.94
N LEU A 169 4.97 9.72 -12.82
CA LEU A 169 4.10 10.34 -13.84
C LEU A 169 2.92 11.08 -13.20
N ILE A 170 2.28 10.49 -12.18
CA ILE A 170 1.19 11.13 -11.44
C ILE A 170 1.68 12.40 -10.74
N ASP A 171 2.81 12.32 -10.03
CA ASP A 171 3.39 13.47 -9.31
C ASP A 171 3.74 14.61 -10.27
N LYS A 172 4.31 14.29 -11.43
CA LYS A 172 4.59 15.26 -12.48
C LYS A 172 3.30 15.95 -12.95
N ALA A 173 2.26 15.20 -13.26
CA ALA A 173 0.98 15.76 -13.71
C ALA A 173 0.33 16.67 -12.64
N ILE A 174 0.42 16.30 -11.36
CA ILE A 174 -0.05 17.13 -10.24
C ILE A 174 0.74 18.43 -10.14
N SER A 175 2.07 18.36 -10.29
CA SER A 175 2.95 19.53 -10.25
C SER A 175 2.65 20.51 -11.39
N GLU A 176 2.42 20.01 -12.61
CA GLU A 176 2.07 20.80 -13.78
C GLU A 176 0.70 21.45 -13.62
N LYS A 177 -0.30 20.72 -13.11
CA LYS A 177 -1.63 21.27 -12.81
C LYS A 177 -1.53 22.42 -11.80
N ARG A 178 -0.80 22.24 -10.70
CA ARG A 178 -0.61 23.29 -9.69
C ARG A 178 0.09 24.52 -10.28
N ALA A 179 1.10 24.33 -11.13
CA ALA A 179 1.80 25.42 -11.80
C ALA A 179 0.87 26.23 -12.73
N LEU A 180 -0.06 25.57 -13.42
CA LEU A 180 -1.08 26.21 -14.26
C LEU A 180 -2.10 27.00 -13.42
N GLU A 181 -2.49 26.48 -12.26
CA GLU A 181 -3.42 27.17 -11.33
C GLU A 181 -2.78 28.40 -10.66
N THR A 182 -1.45 28.43 -10.53
CA THR A 182 -0.69 29.57 -9.95
C THR A 182 -0.24 30.64 -10.95
N ARG A 183 -0.52 30.50 -12.25
CA ARG A 183 -0.22 31.56 -13.23
C ARG A 183 -1.15 32.75 -13.00
N PRO A 184 -0.65 33.96 -12.67
CA PRO A 184 -1.49 35.14 -12.52
C PRO A 184 -2.14 35.49 -13.87
N MET A 185 -3.40 35.94 -13.82
CA MET A 185 -4.08 36.69 -14.89
C MET A 185 -3.34 38.02 -15.16
N CYS A 186 -2.14 37.98 -15.76
CA CYS A 186 -1.37 39.18 -16.08
C CYS A 186 -0.86 39.24 -17.53
N GLU A 187 -1.27 38.33 -18.41
CA GLU A 187 -0.88 38.36 -19.83
C GLU A 187 -2.07 38.26 -20.80
N LEU A 188 -3.22 38.86 -20.47
CA LEU A 188 -4.33 39.03 -21.42
C LEU A 188 -4.69 40.48 -21.76
N GLU A 189 -3.99 41.49 -21.22
CA GLU A 189 -4.22 42.91 -21.55
C GLU A 189 -3.00 43.58 -22.20
N ALA A 190 -2.43 42.94 -23.22
CA ALA A 190 -1.45 43.58 -24.10
C ALA A 190 -1.67 43.17 -25.56
N ARG A 191 -2.86 43.44 -26.10
CA ARG A 191 -3.12 43.58 -27.54
C ARG A 191 -4.21 44.61 -27.79
#